data_AF-A0A1C7FAV3-F1
#
_entry.id   AF-A0A1C7FAV3-F1
#
_cell.length_a   1.000
_cell.length_b   1.000
_cell.length_c   1.000
_cell.angle_alpha   90.00
_cell.angle_beta   90.00
_cell.angle_gamma   90.00
#
_symmetry.space_group_name_H-M   'P 1'
#
loop_
_entity.id
_entity.type
_entity.pdbx_description
1 polymer ?
#
loop_
_entity_poly.entity_id
_entity_poly.type
_entity_poly.pdbx_seq_one_letter_code
_entity_poly.pdbx_strand_id
1 'polypeptide(L)'
;MNTSTSRKSLCASLLLLLGGIVIWWLYQQYYADSTSVKNQEVTILQNQGPQVFEPVLPSDPVVLPRDFDFHNEYQHGWWHFFANVQDRSGNRYGIQWSYLRVSSNEHERAGWQSPQLYISHIVISDGSKVWKEQRLSRGGIGQAGMNAAPFKLWIDNWVWDAMGSTPFPGELNAGSDSFDLTLRTNASGPFVLPGDRGYVTKHDLQPLASLNLSAPFLDVAGKISLDGNRSFRVFGEAWMSKEWGSGLLAEGQQGWDWFVFHLDDETTLSINRYRHRKQTPFVFGTLATNDGKVINLDASQISVVPLQPTIFTNQKRIPLQWVINVADYDINLTTQVLNENMWLPFVLPYWEGPITTTGSHESVGFMQLAGY
;
A
#
# COMPACT_ATOMS: atom_id res chain seq x y z
N MET A 1 -28.09 -5.86 -49.74
CA MET A 1 -27.06 -5.31 -48.83
C MET A 1 -27.59 -5.42 -47.40
N ASN A 2 -27.07 -6.36 -46.58
CA ASN A 2 -27.07 -6.32 -45.09
C ASN A 2 -26.58 -7.61 -44.39
N THR A 3 -26.01 -8.58 -45.11
CA THR A 3 -25.50 -9.82 -44.48
C THR A 3 -24.07 -9.71 -43.92
N SER A 4 -23.33 -8.64 -44.26
CA SER A 4 -21.94 -8.47 -43.80
C SER A 4 -21.80 -7.93 -42.37
N THR A 5 -22.78 -7.16 -41.89
CA THR A 5 -22.69 -6.47 -40.58
C THR A 5 -23.01 -7.43 -39.43
N SER A 6 -23.94 -8.36 -39.65
CA SER A 6 -24.34 -9.39 -38.67
C SER A 6 -23.21 -10.39 -38.36
N ARG A 7 -22.43 -10.81 -39.36
CA ARG A 7 -21.31 -11.75 -39.14
C ARG A 7 -20.15 -11.14 -38.34
N LYS A 8 -19.87 -9.84 -38.53
CA LYS A 8 -18.82 -9.14 -37.79
C LYS A 8 -19.20 -8.93 -36.31
N SER A 9 -20.46 -8.59 -36.05
CA SER A 9 -21.01 -8.50 -34.69
C SER A 9 -20.98 -9.85 -33.99
N LEU A 10 -21.39 -10.93 -34.66
CA LEU A 10 -21.39 -12.28 -34.08
C LEU A 10 -19.97 -12.78 -33.75
N CYS A 11 -18.99 -12.52 -34.63
CA CYS A 11 -17.59 -12.86 -34.36
C CYS A 11 -17.00 -12.06 -33.19
N ALA A 12 -17.33 -10.77 -33.05
CA ALA A 12 -16.88 -9.95 -31.94
C ALA A 12 -17.47 -10.45 -30.59
N SER A 13 -18.76 -10.82 -30.58
CA SER A 13 -19.40 -11.40 -29.40
C SER A 13 -18.82 -12.75 -29.00
N LEU A 14 -18.48 -13.61 -29.98
CA LEU A 14 -17.81 -14.89 -29.75
C LEU A 14 -16.40 -14.74 -29.21
N LEU A 15 -15.64 -13.73 -29.68
CA LEU A 15 -14.31 -13.43 -29.16
C LEU A 15 -14.34 -12.88 -27.73
N LEU A 16 -15.33 -12.04 -27.40
CA LEU A 16 -15.54 -11.56 -26.03
C LEU A 16 -15.96 -12.68 -25.07
N LEU A 17 -16.84 -13.59 -25.52
CA LEU A 17 -17.21 -14.80 -24.75
C LEU A 17 -16.02 -15.74 -24.55
N LEU A 18 -15.21 -15.98 -25.59
CA LEU A 18 -13.99 -16.78 -25.49
C LEU A 18 -12.96 -16.12 -24.56
N GLY A 19 -12.78 -14.80 -24.66
CA GLY A 19 -11.94 -14.03 -23.75
C GLY A 19 -12.41 -14.16 -22.30
N GLY A 20 -13.72 -14.00 -22.05
CA GLY A 20 -14.33 -14.18 -20.73
C GLY A 20 -14.17 -15.60 -20.18
N ILE A 21 -14.30 -16.63 -21.02
CA ILE A 21 -14.09 -18.03 -20.62
C ILE A 21 -12.62 -18.31 -20.29
N VAL A 22 -11.68 -17.77 -21.08
CA VAL A 22 -10.24 -17.92 -20.81
C VAL A 22 -9.86 -17.18 -19.53
N ILE A 23 -10.36 -15.96 -19.32
CA ILE A 23 -10.17 -15.20 -18.09
C ILE A 23 -10.75 -15.95 -16.89
N TRP A 24 -11.97 -16.49 -17.02
CA TRP A 24 -12.61 -17.29 -15.97
C TRP A 24 -11.86 -18.60 -15.69
N TRP A 25 -11.33 -19.26 -16.72
CA TRP A 25 -10.55 -20.49 -16.57
C TRP A 25 -9.20 -20.23 -15.91
N LEU A 26 -8.47 -19.18 -16.32
CA LEU A 26 -7.24 -18.72 -15.68
C LEU A 26 -7.49 -18.31 -14.22
N TYR A 27 -8.61 -17.63 -13.96
CA TYR A 27 -9.07 -17.29 -12.61
C TYR A 27 -9.28 -18.56 -11.78
N GLN A 28 -10.07 -19.53 -12.25
CA GLN A 28 -10.33 -20.77 -11.51
C GLN A 28 -9.05 -21.58 -11.23
N GLN A 29 -8.15 -21.68 -12.22
CA GLN A 29 -6.91 -22.44 -12.07
C GLN A 29 -5.98 -21.82 -11.02
N TYR A 30 -5.93 -20.50 -10.94
CA TYR A 30 -5.18 -19.78 -9.89
C TYR A 30 -5.73 -20.06 -8.48
N TYR A 31 -7.06 -20.10 -8.32
CA TYR A 31 -7.68 -20.39 -7.01
C TYR A 31 -7.58 -21.85 -6.59
N ALA A 32 -7.57 -22.79 -7.53
CA ALA A 32 -7.39 -24.21 -7.22
C ALA A 32 -5.97 -24.48 -6.64
N ASP A 33 -4.94 -23.87 -7.20
CA ASP A 33 -3.52 -24.12 -6.84
C ASP A 33 -3.05 -23.39 -5.57
N SER A 34 -3.76 -22.36 -5.10
CA SER A 34 -3.41 -21.60 -3.88
C SER A 34 -3.79 -22.31 -2.56
N THR A 35 -4.20 -23.58 -2.63
CA THR A 35 -4.80 -24.30 -1.48
C THR A 35 -3.81 -25.06 -0.58
N SER A 36 -2.51 -25.16 -0.90
CA SER A 36 -1.60 -26.08 -0.21
C SER A 36 -0.49 -25.48 0.67
N VAL A 37 -0.42 -24.17 0.90
CA VAL A 37 0.55 -23.59 1.85
C VAL A 37 -0.17 -23.06 3.09
N LYS A 38 0.15 -23.63 4.27
CA LYS A 38 -0.18 -23.00 5.55
C LYS A 38 0.66 -21.73 5.68
N ASN A 39 0.13 -20.60 5.23
CA ASN A 39 0.77 -19.28 5.43
C ASN A 39 0.74 -18.91 6.92
N GLN A 40 1.72 -19.41 7.68
CA GLN A 40 1.89 -19.08 9.09
C GLN A 40 2.30 -17.61 9.32
N GLU A 41 2.83 -16.95 8.29
CA GLU A 41 3.45 -15.61 8.33
C GLU A 41 2.44 -14.49 8.69
N VAL A 42 1.16 -14.67 8.38
CA VAL A 42 0.10 -13.66 8.59
C VAL A 42 -0.61 -13.84 9.95
N THR A 43 -0.36 -14.97 10.64
CA THR A 43 -1.00 -15.34 11.92
C THR A 43 -0.65 -14.40 13.07
N ILE A 44 0.51 -13.73 13.02
CA ILE A 44 0.96 -12.78 14.05
C ILE A 44 0.00 -11.58 14.15
N LEU A 45 -0.68 -11.25 13.05
CA LEU A 45 -1.63 -10.14 12.96
C LEU A 45 -3.08 -10.56 13.24
N GLN A 46 -3.35 -11.85 13.43
CA GLN A 46 -4.69 -12.33 13.73
C GLN A 46 -5.00 -12.11 15.21
N ASN A 47 -6.22 -11.64 15.49
CA ASN A 47 -6.66 -11.36 16.85
C ASN A 47 -6.67 -12.66 17.69
N GLN A 48 -5.82 -12.75 18.71
CA GLN A 48 -5.61 -13.97 19.50
C GLN A 48 -6.39 -14.02 20.82
N GLY A 49 -7.42 -13.19 21.00
CA GLY A 49 -8.23 -13.26 22.22
C GLY A 49 -9.46 -12.34 22.24
N PRO A 50 -10.28 -12.40 23.30
CA PRO A 50 -11.50 -11.61 23.49
C PRO A 50 -11.17 -10.17 23.92
N GLN A 51 -10.22 -9.53 23.25
CA GLN A 51 -9.88 -8.14 23.52
C GLN A 51 -10.76 -7.24 22.66
N VAL A 52 -11.44 -6.31 23.33
CA VAL A 52 -12.35 -5.36 22.70
C VAL A 52 -11.52 -4.10 22.46
N PHE A 53 -11.04 -3.88 21.24
CA PHE A 53 -10.65 -2.53 20.84
C PHE A 53 -11.90 -1.81 20.32
N GLU A 54 -11.87 -0.48 20.26
CA GLU A 54 -12.99 0.28 19.68
C GLU A 54 -13.19 -0.15 18.22
N PRO A 55 -14.42 -0.51 17.81
CA PRO A 55 -14.72 -0.81 16.42
C PRO A 55 -14.69 0.48 15.60
N VAL A 56 -14.36 0.35 14.32
CA VAL A 56 -14.44 1.48 13.39
C VAL A 56 -15.90 1.67 12.96
N LEU A 57 -16.47 2.83 13.23
CA LEU A 57 -17.87 3.15 12.93
C LEU A 57 -17.99 4.19 11.79
N PRO A 58 -18.99 4.07 10.90
CA PRO A 58 -19.22 5.08 9.84
C PRO A 58 -19.56 6.48 10.37
N SER A 59 -20.00 6.59 11.63
CA SER A 59 -20.35 7.86 12.27
C SER A 59 -19.15 8.71 12.64
N ASP A 60 -17.93 8.16 12.62
CA ASP A 60 -16.70 8.79 13.07
C ASP A 60 -15.80 9.11 11.87
N PRO A 61 -16.05 10.21 11.14
CA PRO A 61 -15.29 10.54 9.95
C PRO A 61 -13.87 11.01 10.30
N VAL A 62 -12.99 10.93 9.31
CA VAL A 62 -11.64 11.52 9.41
C VAL A 62 -11.71 13.04 9.37
N VAL A 63 -11.02 13.68 10.31
CA VAL A 63 -10.94 15.13 10.50
C VAL A 63 -9.48 15.57 10.52
N LEU A 64 -9.08 16.35 9.53
CA LEU A 64 -7.73 16.90 9.43
C LEU A 64 -7.64 18.29 10.09
N PRO A 65 -6.51 18.64 10.72
CA PRO A 65 -5.29 17.85 10.87
C PRO A 65 -5.28 16.91 12.10
N ARG A 66 -6.36 16.90 12.90
CA ARG A 66 -6.44 16.11 14.15
C ARG A 66 -6.05 14.65 13.94
N ASP A 67 -6.60 14.03 12.90
CA ASP A 67 -6.43 12.61 12.62
C ASP A 67 -5.13 12.29 11.88
N PHE A 68 -4.14 13.19 11.93
CA PHE A 68 -2.75 12.76 11.82
C PHE A 68 -2.25 12.13 13.12
N ASP A 69 -2.81 12.42 14.30
CA ASP A 69 -2.31 11.84 15.56
C ASP A 69 -2.45 10.31 15.66
N PHE A 70 -1.79 9.69 16.63
CA PHE A 70 -2.09 8.31 16.98
C PHE A 70 -3.50 8.19 17.58
N HIS A 71 -4.17 7.09 17.23
CA HIS A 71 -5.47 6.72 17.76
C HIS A 71 -5.33 5.43 18.56
N ASN A 72 -4.92 5.56 19.82
CA ASN A 72 -4.56 4.44 20.69
C ASN A 72 -5.75 3.58 21.13
N GLU A 73 -6.97 4.12 21.00
CA GLU A 73 -8.24 3.40 21.19
C GLU A 73 -8.44 2.26 20.17
N TYR A 74 -7.76 2.34 19.03
CA TYR A 74 -7.75 1.30 18.01
C TYR A 74 -6.56 0.35 18.16
N GLN A 75 -6.72 -0.88 17.67
CA GLN A 75 -5.68 -1.91 17.74
C GLN A 75 -4.40 -1.51 17.00
N HIS A 76 -4.51 -0.89 15.83
CA HIS A 76 -3.36 -0.58 15.00
C HIS A 76 -3.48 0.77 14.31
N GLY A 77 -2.32 1.31 13.91
CA GLY A 77 -2.20 2.45 13.03
C GLY A 77 -0.95 2.30 12.17
N TRP A 78 -1.08 2.58 10.88
CA TRP A 78 -0.06 2.33 9.89
C TRP A 78 0.16 3.59 9.06
N TRP A 79 1.41 4.01 8.95
CA TRP A 79 1.86 5.01 7.99
C TRP A 79 2.69 4.34 6.92
N HIS A 80 2.42 4.69 5.67
CA HIS A 80 3.28 4.38 4.54
C HIS A 80 3.70 5.66 3.85
N PHE A 81 4.97 5.71 3.46
CA PHE A 81 5.54 6.72 2.59
C PHE A 81 6.28 6.01 1.46
N PHE A 82 5.91 6.33 0.23
CA PHE A 82 6.53 5.82 -0.99
C PHE A 82 7.10 6.98 -1.78
N ALA A 83 8.25 6.80 -2.40
CA ALA A 83 8.81 7.78 -3.31
C ALA A 83 9.47 7.09 -4.50
N ASN A 84 9.11 7.53 -5.69
CA ASN A 84 9.78 7.17 -6.93
C ASN A 84 10.64 8.36 -7.35
N VAL A 85 11.96 8.21 -7.20
CA VAL A 85 12.91 9.30 -7.39
C VAL A 85 13.95 8.95 -8.44
N GLN A 86 14.58 9.97 -8.99
CA GLN A 86 15.70 9.84 -9.89
C GLN A 86 16.85 10.78 -9.50
N ASP A 87 18.07 10.38 -9.86
CA ASP A 87 19.24 11.26 -9.77
C ASP A 87 19.40 12.14 -11.03
N ARG A 88 20.45 12.96 -11.07
CA ARG A 88 20.77 13.81 -12.24
C ARG A 88 21.23 13.03 -13.47
N SER A 89 21.64 11.78 -13.30
CA SER A 89 22.08 10.89 -14.38
C SER A 89 20.91 10.10 -14.97
N GLY A 90 19.71 10.19 -14.37
CA GLY A 90 18.52 9.45 -14.76
C GLY A 90 18.39 8.07 -14.11
N ASN A 91 19.25 7.73 -13.15
CA ASN A 91 19.10 6.49 -12.38
C ASN A 91 17.86 6.58 -11.50
N ARG A 92 17.01 5.56 -11.52
CA ARG A 92 15.74 5.51 -10.79
C ARG A 92 15.88 4.71 -9.50
N TYR A 93 15.20 5.19 -8.46
CA TYR A 93 15.15 4.56 -7.15
C TYR A 93 13.73 4.56 -6.62
N GLY A 94 13.30 3.42 -6.07
CA GLY A 94 12.11 3.32 -5.23
C GLY A 94 12.51 3.41 -3.76
N ILE A 95 11.86 4.29 -3.00
CA ILE A 95 12.06 4.45 -1.56
C ILE A 95 10.73 4.18 -0.86
N GLN A 96 10.79 3.42 0.23
CA GLN A 96 9.64 3.03 1.02
C GLN A 96 9.98 3.22 2.49
N TRP A 97 9.08 3.82 3.24
CA TRP A 97 9.10 3.80 4.69
C TRP A 97 7.73 3.42 5.20
N SER A 98 7.65 2.35 5.98
CA SER A 98 6.44 2.07 6.75
C SER A 98 6.68 2.13 8.24
N TYR A 99 5.65 2.55 8.96
CA TYR A 99 5.63 2.66 10.40
C TYR A 99 4.28 2.13 10.91
N LEU A 100 4.32 0.97 11.55
CA LEU A 100 3.19 0.28 12.12
C LEU A 100 3.25 0.39 13.65
N ARG A 101 2.21 0.98 14.23
CA ARG A 101 1.85 0.81 15.64
C ARG A 101 0.83 -0.31 15.75
N VAL A 102 1.06 -1.25 16.65
CA VAL A 102 0.08 -2.28 17.02
C VAL A 102 0.04 -2.45 18.53
N SER A 103 -1.16 -2.58 19.09
CA SER A 103 -1.37 -2.84 20.50
C SER A 103 -1.87 -4.25 20.76
N SER A 104 -1.42 -4.79 21.88
CA SER A 104 -1.85 -6.07 22.45
C SER A 104 -2.86 -5.92 23.59
N ASN A 105 -3.31 -4.69 23.87
CA ASN A 105 -4.33 -4.37 24.86
C ASN A 105 -4.94 -2.98 24.60
N GLU A 106 -6.23 -2.81 24.87
CA GLU A 106 -6.91 -1.50 24.82
C GLU A 106 -6.45 -0.55 25.94
N HIS A 107 -6.01 -1.11 27.08
CA HIS A 107 -5.64 -0.32 28.25
C HIS A 107 -4.19 0.15 28.16
N GLU A 108 -4.03 1.47 28.05
CA GLU A 108 -2.72 2.09 28.10
C GLU A 108 -2.02 1.90 29.44
N ARG A 109 -0.71 1.66 29.38
CA ARG A 109 0.15 1.55 30.55
C ARG A 109 1.46 2.30 30.30
N ALA A 110 2.00 2.88 31.35
CA ALA A 110 3.25 3.63 31.27
C ALA A 110 4.49 2.72 31.23
N GLY A 111 5.57 3.23 30.65
CA GLY A 111 6.88 2.57 30.67
C GLY A 111 6.87 1.21 29.97
N TRP A 112 7.65 0.28 30.51
CA TRP A 112 7.79 -1.08 29.98
C TRP A 112 6.50 -1.89 29.92
N GLN A 113 5.47 -1.50 30.69
CA GLN A 113 4.19 -2.17 30.71
C GLN A 113 3.27 -1.77 29.55
N SER A 114 3.66 -0.77 28.75
CA SER A 114 2.89 -0.36 27.58
C SER A 114 2.62 -1.57 26.66
N PRO A 115 1.37 -1.74 26.20
CA PRO A 115 1.00 -2.81 25.30
C PRO A 115 1.37 -2.54 23.84
N GLN A 116 1.88 -1.33 23.56
CA GLN A 116 2.21 -0.83 22.22
C GLN A 116 3.54 -1.43 21.72
N LEU A 117 3.51 -1.86 20.47
CA LEU A 117 4.67 -2.27 19.70
C LEU A 117 4.74 -1.42 18.43
N TYR A 118 5.97 -1.03 18.08
CA TYR A 118 6.27 -0.27 16.89
C TYR A 118 7.16 -1.09 15.98
N ILE A 119 6.76 -1.21 14.72
CA ILE A 119 7.51 -1.90 13.68
C ILE A 119 7.70 -0.92 12.54
N SER A 120 8.94 -0.70 12.12
CA SER A 120 9.21 0.20 11.02
C SER A 120 10.31 -0.36 10.14
N HIS A 121 10.24 -0.11 8.84
CA HIS A 121 11.27 -0.53 7.91
C HIS A 121 11.45 0.51 6.83
N ILE A 122 12.67 0.58 6.31
CA ILE A 122 13.00 1.41 5.16
C ILE A 122 13.59 0.51 4.09
N VAL A 123 13.16 0.74 2.86
CA VAL A 123 13.64 0.05 1.68
C VAL A 123 14.02 1.09 0.64
N ILE A 124 15.25 1.00 0.13
CA ILE A 124 15.70 1.70 -1.06
C ILE A 124 15.98 0.63 -2.10
N SER A 125 15.53 0.83 -3.32
CA SER A 125 15.74 -0.13 -4.41
C SER A 125 16.11 0.60 -5.69
N ASP A 126 17.02 0.02 -6.46
CA ASP A 126 17.18 0.32 -7.87
C ASP A 126 16.75 -0.90 -8.72
N GLY A 127 16.99 -0.86 -10.03
CA GLY A 127 16.62 -1.95 -10.94
C GLY A 127 17.34 -3.28 -10.68
N SER A 128 18.30 -3.34 -9.74
CA SER A 128 19.14 -4.51 -9.49
C SER A 128 19.30 -4.86 -8.01
N LYS A 129 19.42 -3.85 -7.13
CA LYS A 129 19.79 -4.02 -5.73
C LYS A 129 18.73 -3.41 -4.81
N VAL A 130 18.62 -4.00 -3.62
CA VAL A 130 17.69 -3.60 -2.56
C VAL A 130 18.48 -3.40 -1.28
N TRP A 131 18.44 -2.20 -0.74
CA TRP A 131 18.93 -1.84 0.59
C TRP A 131 17.74 -1.77 1.53
N LYS A 132 17.80 -2.47 2.66
CA LYS A 132 16.65 -2.57 3.55
C LYS A 132 17.06 -2.79 4.99
N GLU A 133 16.32 -2.20 5.90
CA GLU A 133 16.52 -2.30 7.35
C GLU A 133 15.14 -2.33 8.02
N GLN A 134 15.00 -3.08 9.12
CA GLN A 134 13.79 -3.09 9.95
C GLN A 134 14.14 -2.85 11.42
N ARG A 135 13.30 -2.06 12.08
CA ARG A 135 13.35 -1.76 13.51
C ARG A 135 12.08 -2.18 14.21
N LEU A 136 12.27 -2.68 15.42
CA LEU A 136 11.20 -3.01 16.35
C LEU A 136 11.47 -2.29 17.66
N SER A 137 10.43 -1.70 18.24
CA SER A 137 10.54 -1.00 19.51
C SER A 137 9.30 -1.22 20.38
N ARG A 138 9.50 -1.24 21.69
CA ARG A 138 8.41 -1.20 22.67
C ARG A 138 7.95 0.24 22.85
N GLY A 139 6.64 0.41 23.05
CA GLY A 139 6.10 1.67 23.52
C GLY A 139 6.41 1.99 24.98
N GLY A 140 6.04 3.20 25.39
CA GLY A 140 6.11 3.67 26.77
C GLY A 140 7.51 4.06 27.28
N ILE A 141 8.58 3.74 26.54
CA ILE A 141 9.97 4.02 26.94
C ILE A 141 10.65 5.13 26.12
N GLY A 142 9.92 5.77 25.20
CA GLY A 142 10.38 6.91 24.39
C GLY A 142 11.21 6.56 23.15
N GLN A 143 11.55 5.29 22.93
CA GLN A 143 12.36 4.83 21.80
C GLN A 143 11.62 4.99 20.45
N ALA A 144 10.29 4.86 20.45
CA ALA A 144 9.44 5.12 19.31
C ALA A 144 8.18 5.88 19.77
N GLY A 145 7.63 6.70 18.88
CA GLY A 145 6.40 7.44 19.16
C GLY A 145 6.05 8.47 18.11
N MET A 146 5.06 9.29 18.45
CA MET A 146 4.59 10.40 17.65
C MET A 146 4.33 11.64 18.51
N ASN A 147 4.44 12.82 17.88
CA ASN A 147 3.88 14.08 18.34
C ASN A 147 3.01 14.66 17.22
N ALA A 148 1.83 15.19 17.54
CA ALA A 148 0.91 15.73 16.55
C ALA A 148 1.27 17.17 16.11
N ALA A 149 1.75 18.00 17.05
CA ALA A 149 2.07 19.40 16.79
C ALA A 149 3.27 19.88 17.64
N PRO A 150 4.44 20.19 17.04
CA PRO A 150 4.78 19.94 15.64
C PRO A 150 4.73 18.44 15.31
N PHE A 151 4.31 18.10 14.09
CA PHE A 151 4.25 16.72 13.63
C PHE A 151 5.64 16.09 13.71
N LYS A 152 5.72 14.93 14.36
CA LYS A 152 6.93 14.13 14.44
C LYS A 152 6.59 12.67 14.60
N LEU A 153 7.17 11.80 13.79
CA LEU A 153 7.07 10.34 13.91
C LEU A 153 8.48 9.77 14.00
N TRP A 154 8.79 8.93 14.99
CA TRP A 154 10.14 8.41 15.16
C TRP A 154 10.23 6.98 15.68
N ILE A 155 11.35 6.35 15.36
CA ILE A 155 11.85 5.10 15.94
C ILE A 155 13.38 5.11 15.92
N ASP A 156 13.98 5.12 17.11
CA ASP A 156 15.41 5.35 17.30
C ASP A 156 15.86 6.65 16.59
N ASN A 157 16.85 6.59 15.70
CA ASN A 157 17.32 7.73 14.90
C ASN A 157 16.58 7.93 13.56
N TRP A 158 15.51 7.18 13.28
CA TRP A 158 14.67 7.44 12.10
C TRP A 158 13.55 8.39 12.48
N VAL A 159 13.43 9.50 11.76
CA VAL A 159 12.54 10.61 12.11
C VAL A 159 11.88 11.17 10.86
N TRP A 160 10.56 11.27 10.90
CA TRP A 160 9.78 12.21 10.12
C TRP A 160 9.50 13.40 11.01
N ASP A 161 9.77 14.61 10.56
CA ASP A 161 9.29 15.79 11.23
C ASP A 161 8.80 16.87 10.26
N ALA A 162 7.88 17.69 10.76
CA ALA A 162 7.38 18.87 10.07
C ALA A 162 7.13 19.97 11.10
N MET A 163 7.25 21.23 10.68
CA MET A 163 7.05 22.37 11.59
C MET A 163 5.57 22.60 11.94
N GLY A 164 4.65 22.09 11.11
CA GLY A 164 3.19 22.25 11.27
C GLY A 164 2.53 21.08 12.00
N SER A 165 1.20 21.04 11.98
CA SER A 165 0.37 19.95 12.52
C SER A 165 0.05 18.85 11.50
N THR A 166 0.67 18.91 10.31
CA THR A 166 0.54 17.91 9.25
C THR A 166 1.93 17.41 8.86
N PRO A 167 2.06 16.23 8.23
CA PRO A 167 3.36 15.68 7.83
C PRO A 167 4.09 16.48 6.75
N PHE A 168 3.45 17.50 6.15
CA PHE A 168 4.01 18.30 5.07
C PHE A 168 3.84 19.82 5.31
N PRO A 169 4.79 20.66 4.87
CA PRO A 169 6.12 20.31 4.39
C PRO A 169 6.95 19.63 5.50
N GLY A 170 7.64 18.55 5.17
CA GLY A 170 8.32 17.70 6.15
C GLY A 170 9.63 17.11 5.66
N GLU A 171 10.46 16.66 6.60
CA GLU A 171 11.74 16.02 6.33
C GLU A 171 11.74 14.60 6.94
N LEU A 172 12.10 13.62 6.13
CA LEU A 172 12.36 12.25 6.54
C LEU A 172 13.87 12.02 6.58
N ASN A 173 14.40 11.74 7.76
CA ASN A 173 15.78 11.38 7.99
C ASN A 173 15.87 9.94 8.49
N ALA A 174 16.68 9.13 7.83
CA ALA A 174 16.96 7.78 8.27
C ALA A 174 18.32 7.28 7.79
N GLY A 175 18.95 6.42 8.59
CA GLY A 175 20.23 5.82 8.27
C GLY A 175 20.38 4.43 8.89
N SER A 176 21.17 3.60 8.22
CA SER A 176 21.63 2.26 8.62
C SER A 176 23.11 2.12 8.25
N ASP A 177 23.69 0.96 8.50
CA ASP A 177 25.06 0.67 8.07
C ASP A 177 25.22 0.63 6.54
N SER A 178 24.12 0.44 5.80
CA SER A 178 24.13 0.28 4.35
C SER A 178 23.59 1.47 3.56
N PHE A 179 22.91 2.42 4.22
CA PHE A 179 22.36 3.60 3.57
C PHE A 179 22.15 4.77 4.52
N ASP A 180 22.15 5.98 3.98
CA ASP A 180 21.62 7.19 4.63
C ASP A 180 20.69 7.91 3.66
N LEU A 181 19.59 8.46 4.16
CA LEU A 181 18.65 9.27 3.39
C LEU A 181 18.16 10.48 4.17
N THR A 182 18.04 11.59 3.46
CA THR A 182 17.31 12.79 3.88
C THR A 182 16.40 13.20 2.74
N LEU A 183 15.09 13.13 2.94
CA LEU A 183 14.08 13.47 1.95
C LEU A 183 13.22 14.61 2.46
N ARG A 184 13.12 15.69 1.68
CA ARG A 184 12.19 16.79 1.93
C ARG A 184 11.00 16.62 1.03
N THR A 185 9.81 16.68 1.62
CA THR A 185 8.57 16.45 0.90
C THR A 185 7.60 17.60 1.12
N ASN A 186 7.00 18.06 0.03
CA ASN A 186 5.93 19.06 0.03
C ASN A 186 4.67 18.46 -0.59
N ALA A 187 3.52 18.76 -0.02
CA ALA A 187 2.24 18.43 -0.65
C ALA A 187 1.94 19.44 -1.76
N SER A 188 1.72 18.94 -2.98
CA SER A 188 1.34 19.73 -4.16
C SER A 188 -0.16 19.66 -4.47
N GLY A 189 -0.88 18.76 -3.79
CA GLY A 189 -2.33 18.62 -3.88
C GLY A 189 -3.00 18.32 -2.52
N PRO A 190 -4.33 18.12 -2.52
CA PRO A 190 -5.12 17.92 -1.32
C PRO A 190 -4.90 16.53 -0.72
N PHE A 191 -5.20 16.43 0.58
CA PHE A 191 -5.37 15.13 1.22
C PHE A 191 -6.66 14.45 0.73
N VAL A 192 -6.60 13.13 0.56
CA VAL A 192 -7.69 12.31 0.05
C VAL A 192 -8.22 11.42 1.17
N LEU A 193 -9.54 11.47 1.36
CA LEU A 193 -10.27 10.62 2.29
C LEU A 193 -11.09 9.61 1.48
N PRO A 194 -10.61 8.37 1.28
CA PRO A 194 -11.35 7.35 0.54
C PRO A 194 -12.59 6.88 1.30
N GLY A 195 -13.50 6.19 0.60
CA GLY A 195 -14.74 5.67 1.18
C GLY A 195 -15.69 6.79 1.61
N ASP A 196 -16.44 6.58 2.70
CA ASP A 196 -17.28 7.63 3.29
C ASP A 196 -16.43 8.46 4.27
N ARG A 197 -15.85 9.55 3.75
CA ARG A 197 -15.07 10.53 4.55
C ARG A 197 -13.95 9.87 5.38
N GLY A 198 -13.27 8.91 4.75
CA GLY A 198 -12.17 8.14 5.34
C GLY A 198 -12.58 6.78 5.90
N TYR A 199 -13.89 6.51 6.09
CA TYR A 199 -14.37 5.18 6.47
C TYR A 199 -14.35 4.24 5.27
N VAL A 200 -13.52 3.18 5.35
CA VAL A 200 -13.34 2.19 4.29
C VAL A 200 -13.67 0.80 4.82
N THR A 201 -14.72 0.19 4.27
CA THR A 201 -15.05 -1.22 4.53
C THR A 201 -13.97 -2.13 3.96
N LYS A 202 -13.63 -3.21 4.66
CA LYS A 202 -12.60 -4.18 4.27
C LYS A 202 -13.16 -5.57 3.97
N HIS A 203 -14.47 -5.76 4.07
CA HIS A 203 -15.11 -7.05 3.87
C HIS A 203 -16.59 -6.85 3.53
N ASP A 204 -17.15 -7.69 2.66
CA ASP A 204 -18.56 -7.60 2.25
C ASP A 204 -19.55 -7.92 3.39
N LEU A 205 -19.30 -9.02 4.11
CA LEU A 205 -20.22 -9.58 5.10
C LEU A 205 -19.87 -9.28 6.56
N GLN A 206 -18.61 -8.96 6.87
CA GLN A 206 -18.15 -8.69 8.23
C GLN A 206 -18.07 -7.18 8.45
N PRO A 207 -18.40 -6.66 9.65
CA PRO A 207 -18.28 -5.24 9.98
C PRO A 207 -16.81 -4.86 10.23
N LEU A 208 -15.94 -5.16 9.27
CA LEU A 208 -14.52 -4.80 9.29
C LEU A 208 -14.32 -3.57 8.42
N ALA A 209 -13.75 -2.55 9.02
CA ALA A 209 -13.43 -1.29 8.37
C ALA A 209 -12.17 -0.69 8.97
N SER A 210 -11.56 0.24 8.23
CA SER A 210 -10.51 1.11 8.73
C SER A 210 -10.78 2.55 8.34
N LEU A 211 -10.20 3.45 9.13
CA LEU A 211 -10.14 4.86 8.79
C LEU A 211 -8.87 5.11 7.98
N ASN A 212 -9.01 5.85 6.89
CA ASN A 212 -7.95 6.07 5.92
C ASN A 212 -7.86 7.54 5.52
N LEU A 213 -6.64 7.99 5.30
CA LEU A 213 -6.31 9.21 4.57
C LEU A 213 -5.07 8.97 3.73
N SER A 214 -4.90 9.77 2.68
CA SER A 214 -3.68 9.77 1.87
C SER A 214 -3.29 11.17 1.42
N ALA A 215 -2.01 11.37 1.13
CA ALA A 215 -1.49 12.50 0.40
C ALA A 215 -0.88 11.97 -0.90
N PRO A 216 -1.65 11.99 -2.00
CA PRO A 216 -1.25 11.33 -3.24
C PRO A 216 -0.31 12.18 -4.11
N PHE A 217 -0.40 13.50 -3.99
CA PHE A 217 0.37 14.46 -4.78
C PHE A 217 1.46 15.08 -3.91
N LEU A 218 2.63 14.46 -3.91
CA LEU A 218 3.79 14.91 -3.13
C LEU A 218 5.02 15.09 -4.01
N ASP A 219 5.63 16.26 -3.92
CA ASP A 219 6.96 16.51 -4.49
C ASP A 219 8.02 16.16 -3.47
N VAL A 220 9.01 15.36 -3.86
CA VAL A 220 10.12 14.96 -2.99
C VAL A 220 11.47 15.30 -3.59
N ALA A 221 12.37 15.83 -2.77
CA ALA A 221 13.76 16.07 -3.13
C ALA A 221 14.67 15.84 -1.94
N GLY A 222 15.86 15.30 -2.18
CA GLY A 222 16.72 14.90 -1.08
C GLY A 222 18.10 14.44 -1.48
N LYS A 223 18.72 13.71 -0.56
CA LYS A 223 20.01 13.06 -0.77
C LYS A 223 19.95 11.64 -0.25
N ILE A 224 20.62 10.74 -0.95
CA ILE A 224 20.84 9.36 -0.51
C ILE A 224 22.32 9.00 -0.60
N SER A 225 22.74 8.11 0.27
CA SER A 225 24.05 7.46 0.32
C SER A 225 23.82 5.96 0.41
N LEU A 226 24.58 5.16 -0.35
CA LEU A 226 24.39 3.71 -0.44
C LEU A 226 25.75 3.01 -0.34
N ASP A 227 25.85 1.97 0.49
CA ASP A 227 27.07 1.19 0.75
C ASP A 227 28.31 2.03 1.13
N GLY A 228 28.11 3.10 1.90
CA GLY A 228 29.19 4.02 2.29
C GLY A 228 29.77 4.87 1.14
N ASN A 229 29.14 4.86 -0.04
CA ASN A 229 29.53 5.70 -1.16
C ASN A 229 29.18 7.18 -0.92
N ARG A 230 29.68 8.06 -1.80
CA ARG A 230 29.38 9.49 -1.73
C ARG A 230 27.88 9.74 -1.91
N SER A 231 27.30 10.60 -1.06
CA SER A 231 25.90 11.01 -1.21
C SER A 231 25.63 11.74 -2.52
N PHE A 232 24.48 11.46 -3.11
CA PHE A 232 23.99 12.07 -4.35
C PHE A 232 22.56 12.60 -4.16
N ARG A 233 22.18 13.57 -5.01
CA ARG A 233 20.86 14.21 -4.93
C ARG A 233 19.85 13.43 -5.74
N VAL A 234 18.64 13.33 -5.20
CA VAL A 234 17.48 12.70 -5.85
C VAL A 234 16.28 13.64 -5.81
N PHE A 235 15.37 13.48 -6.76
CA PHE A 235 14.11 14.21 -6.85
C PHE A 235 13.06 13.35 -7.57
N GLY A 236 11.78 13.59 -7.29
CA GLY A 236 10.68 12.87 -7.92
C GLY A 236 9.38 13.09 -7.17
N GLU A 237 8.52 12.07 -7.22
CA GLU A 237 7.19 12.11 -6.65
C GLU A 237 7.06 11.10 -5.51
N ALA A 238 6.16 11.39 -4.58
CA ALA A 238 5.89 10.57 -3.44
C ALA A 238 4.39 10.38 -3.20
N TRP A 239 4.08 9.42 -2.34
CA TRP A 239 2.74 9.13 -1.84
C TRP A 239 2.84 8.85 -0.35
N MET A 240 1.88 9.35 0.41
CA MET A 240 1.70 8.96 1.81
C MET A 240 0.30 8.41 2.04
N SER A 241 0.18 7.36 2.83
CA SER A 241 -1.11 6.90 3.36
C SER A 241 -1.03 6.66 4.85
N LYS A 242 -2.12 6.91 5.55
CA LYS A 242 -2.32 6.49 6.94
C LYS A 242 -3.61 5.69 7.04
N GLU A 243 -3.52 4.51 7.64
CA GLU A 243 -4.65 3.62 7.95
C GLU A 243 -4.67 3.35 9.45
N TRP A 244 -5.82 3.36 10.10
CA TRP A 244 -5.95 2.90 11.49
C TRP A 244 -7.31 2.26 11.75
N GLY A 245 -7.35 1.39 12.75
CA GLY A 245 -8.57 0.67 13.10
C GLY A 245 -8.32 -0.54 13.97
N SER A 246 -9.36 -1.37 14.08
CA SER A 246 -9.37 -2.59 14.89
C SER A 246 -9.72 -3.79 14.02
N GLY A 247 -9.14 -4.95 14.32
CA GLY A 247 -9.32 -6.14 13.47
C GLY A 247 -8.44 -6.06 12.23
N LEU A 248 -7.13 -6.07 12.44
CA LEU A 248 -6.12 -5.90 11.38
C LEU A 248 -6.33 -6.84 10.18
N LEU A 249 -6.79 -8.08 10.43
CA LEU A 249 -7.17 -9.05 9.41
C LEU A 249 -8.47 -9.76 9.75
N ALA A 250 -9.28 -9.99 8.73
CA ALA A 250 -10.50 -10.80 8.85
C ALA A 250 -10.16 -12.27 9.12
N GLU A 251 -11.07 -12.99 9.79
CA GLU A 251 -10.96 -14.44 9.90
C GLU A 251 -10.93 -15.07 8.51
N GLY A 252 -9.94 -15.95 8.25
CA GLY A 252 -9.78 -16.61 6.96
C GLY A 252 -9.17 -15.74 5.85
N GLN A 253 -8.82 -14.47 6.11
CA GLN A 253 -8.04 -13.64 5.18
C GLN A 253 -6.66 -14.25 4.97
N GLN A 254 -6.26 -14.41 3.70
CA GLN A 254 -4.96 -14.96 3.30
C GLN A 254 -3.90 -13.87 3.15
N GLY A 255 -4.31 -12.67 2.74
CA GLY A 255 -3.41 -11.55 2.47
C GLY A 255 -4.12 -10.44 1.69
N TRP A 256 -3.32 -9.52 1.15
CA TRP A 256 -3.82 -8.41 0.35
C TRP A 256 -2.90 -8.10 -0.84
N ASP A 257 -3.47 -7.47 -1.86
CA ASP A 257 -2.78 -6.87 -2.99
C ASP A 257 -3.16 -5.38 -2.99
N TRP A 258 -2.18 -4.49 -2.97
CA TRP A 258 -2.39 -3.05 -3.01
C TRP A 258 -1.56 -2.44 -4.14
N PHE A 259 -2.19 -1.57 -4.91
CA PHE A 259 -1.59 -0.89 -6.05
C PHE A 259 -1.91 0.59 -5.95
N VAL A 260 -0.93 1.42 -6.28
CA VAL A 260 -1.13 2.86 -6.45
C VAL A 260 -0.42 3.30 -7.72
N PHE A 261 -1.09 4.18 -8.48
CA PHE A 261 -0.61 4.73 -9.74
C PHE A 261 -0.80 6.23 -9.78
N HIS A 262 0.22 6.94 -10.23
CA HIS A 262 0.10 8.31 -10.75
C HIS A 262 -0.26 8.20 -12.23
N LEU A 263 -1.56 8.23 -12.56
CA LEU A 263 -2.03 8.04 -13.94
C LEU A 263 -1.53 9.17 -14.85
N ASP A 264 -1.50 10.38 -14.30
CA ASP A 264 -0.92 11.60 -14.84
C ASP A 264 -0.61 12.57 -13.68
N ASP A 265 -0.18 13.80 -13.99
CA ASP A 265 0.17 14.84 -13.01
C ASP A 265 -1.03 15.29 -12.14
N GLU A 266 -2.26 14.98 -12.56
CA GLU A 266 -3.49 15.44 -11.92
C GLU A 266 -4.27 14.31 -11.26
N THR A 267 -4.04 13.05 -11.63
CA THR A 267 -4.93 11.93 -11.32
C THR A 267 -4.16 10.74 -10.76
N THR A 268 -4.69 10.18 -9.68
CA THR A 268 -4.14 8.97 -9.05
C THR A 268 -5.19 7.90 -8.85
N LEU A 269 -4.75 6.65 -8.93
CA LEU A 269 -5.57 5.46 -8.73
C LEU A 269 -4.96 4.59 -7.63
N SER A 270 -5.72 4.30 -6.59
CA SER A 270 -5.41 3.29 -5.58
C SER A 270 -6.38 2.12 -5.71
N ILE A 271 -5.88 0.89 -5.76
CA ILE A 271 -6.70 -0.34 -5.78
C ILE A 271 -6.24 -1.29 -4.70
N ASN A 272 -7.20 -1.78 -3.93
CA ASN A 272 -7.00 -2.76 -2.87
C ASN A 272 -7.79 -4.03 -3.18
N ARG A 273 -7.16 -5.18 -2.95
CA ARG A 273 -7.79 -6.50 -3.01
C ARG A 273 -7.44 -7.30 -1.76
N TYR A 274 -8.45 -7.69 -0.99
CA TYR A 274 -8.30 -8.61 0.13
C TYR A 274 -8.68 -10.02 -0.27
N ARG A 275 -7.75 -10.97 -0.10
CA ARG A 275 -7.93 -12.37 -0.51
C ARG A 275 -8.36 -13.20 0.70
N HIS A 276 -9.33 -14.07 0.49
CA HIS A 276 -9.91 -14.91 1.54
C HIS A 276 -9.88 -16.39 1.14
N ARG A 277 -9.76 -17.30 2.13
CA ARG A 277 -9.86 -18.74 1.87
C ARG A 277 -11.30 -19.08 1.47
N LYS A 278 -11.47 -19.74 0.31
CA LYS A 278 -12.76 -20.26 -0.17
C LYS A 278 -13.86 -19.19 -0.33
N GLN A 279 -13.48 -17.93 -0.51
CA GLN A 279 -14.39 -16.80 -0.72
C GLN A 279 -13.84 -15.90 -1.82
N THR A 280 -14.73 -15.18 -2.50
CA THR A 280 -14.34 -14.17 -3.49
C THR A 280 -13.55 -13.05 -2.79
N PRO A 281 -12.52 -12.49 -3.43
CA PRO A 281 -11.82 -11.34 -2.87
C PRO A 281 -12.73 -10.13 -2.74
N PHE A 282 -12.49 -9.34 -1.70
CA PHE A 282 -13.05 -8.01 -1.59
C PHE A 282 -12.16 -7.02 -2.32
N VAL A 283 -12.73 -6.26 -3.27
CA VAL A 283 -11.98 -5.32 -4.13
C VAL A 283 -12.63 -3.95 -4.09
N PHE A 284 -11.81 -2.93 -3.92
CA PHE A 284 -12.24 -1.53 -3.95
C PHE A 284 -11.09 -0.65 -4.41
N GLY A 285 -11.41 0.58 -4.79
CA GLY A 285 -10.41 1.54 -5.19
C GLY A 285 -10.84 2.99 -5.02
N THR A 286 -9.91 3.87 -5.31
CA THR A 286 -10.13 5.32 -5.22
C THR A 286 -9.40 5.98 -6.37
N LEU A 287 -10.16 6.75 -7.16
CA LEU A 287 -9.61 7.75 -8.05
C LEU A 287 -9.61 9.08 -7.32
N ALA A 288 -8.48 9.77 -7.34
CA ALA A 288 -8.36 11.09 -6.75
C ALA A 288 -7.65 12.05 -7.70
N THR A 289 -8.14 13.28 -7.75
CA THR A 289 -7.57 14.34 -8.58
C THR A 289 -6.97 15.45 -7.72
N ASN A 290 -6.01 16.18 -8.29
CA ASN A 290 -5.27 17.26 -7.61
C ASN A 290 -6.15 18.49 -7.27
N ASP A 291 -7.37 18.57 -7.83
CA ASP A 291 -8.40 19.55 -7.46
C ASP A 291 -9.23 19.13 -6.23
N GLY A 292 -9.01 17.92 -5.71
CA GLY A 292 -9.65 17.39 -4.50
C GLY A 292 -10.88 16.54 -4.74
N LYS A 293 -11.25 16.23 -5.98
CA LYS A 293 -12.31 15.25 -6.24
C LYS A 293 -11.83 13.85 -5.86
N VAL A 294 -12.68 13.14 -5.14
CA VAL A 294 -12.47 11.74 -4.73
C VAL A 294 -13.63 10.90 -5.25
N ILE A 295 -13.30 9.85 -5.97
CA ILE A 295 -14.24 8.90 -6.57
C ILE A 295 -13.94 7.54 -5.98
N ASN A 296 -14.92 6.98 -5.28
CA ASN A 296 -14.83 5.61 -4.78
C ASN A 296 -15.24 4.63 -5.88
N LEU A 297 -14.47 3.56 -6.00
CA LEU A 297 -14.69 2.48 -6.95
C LEU A 297 -15.02 1.20 -6.20
N ASP A 298 -16.10 0.53 -6.59
CA ASP A 298 -16.48 -0.77 -6.04
C ASP A 298 -15.99 -1.95 -6.90
N ALA A 299 -16.21 -3.16 -6.41
CA ALA A 299 -15.79 -4.39 -7.07
C ALA A 299 -16.42 -4.61 -8.46
N SER A 300 -17.58 -4.01 -8.76
CA SER A 300 -18.22 -4.13 -10.08
C SER A 300 -17.54 -3.26 -11.14
N GLN A 301 -16.82 -2.21 -10.71
CA GLN A 301 -16.11 -1.29 -11.58
C GLN A 301 -14.64 -1.69 -11.79
N ILE A 302 -14.10 -2.57 -10.95
CA ILE A 302 -12.69 -2.94 -10.95
C ILE A 302 -12.51 -4.40 -11.36
N SER A 303 -11.68 -4.64 -12.37
CA SER A 303 -11.13 -5.96 -12.66
C SER A 303 -9.63 -5.97 -12.42
N VAL A 304 -9.17 -6.74 -11.44
CA VAL A 304 -7.75 -6.95 -11.14
C VAL A 304 -7.39 -8.43 -11.32
N VAL A 305 -6.52 -8.73 -12.28
CA VAL A 305 -6.22 -10.10 -12.69
C VAL A 305 -4.71 -10.32 -12.64
N PRO A 306 -4.20 -11.26 -11.83
CA PRO A 306 -2.79 -11.61 -11.85
C PRO A 306 -2.44 -12.34 -13.14
N LEU A 307 -1.28 -12.07 -13.70
CA LEU A 307 -0.68 -12.89 -14.75
C LEU A 307 0.12 -14.05 -14.12
N GLN A 308 0.89 -14.77 -14.95
CA GLN A 308 1.65 -15.93 -14.49
C GLN A 308 2.57 -15.56 -13.32
N PRO A 309 2.57 -16.37 -12.24
CA PRO A 309 3.37 -16.07 -11.07
C PRO A 309 4.87 -16.29 -11.35
N THR A 310 5.68 -15.38 -10.81
CA THR A 310 7.13 -15.58 -10.71
C THR A 310 7.41 -16.60 -9.62
N ILE A 311 8.25 -17.59 -9.93
CA ILE A 311 8.67 -18.63 -8.99
C ILE A 311 10.03 -18.24 -8.42
N PHE A 312 10.06 -17.95 -7.13
CA PHE A 312 11.28 -17.60 -6.41
C PHE A 312 12.09 -18.86 -6.06
N THR A 313 13.37 -18.69 -5.73
CA THR A 313 14.29 -19.79 -5.37
C THR A 313 13.81 -20.62 -4.18
N ASN A 314 13.04 -20.03 -3.27
CA ASN A 314 12.40 -20.68 -2.13
C ASN A 314 11.02 -21.32 -2.48
N GLN A 315 10.71 -21.48 -3.78
CA GLN A 315 9.46 -22.02 -4.31
C GLN A 315 8.22 -21.15 -4.06
N LYS A 316 8.35 -19.95 -3.48
CA LYS A 316 7.23 -19.01 -3.38
C LYS A 316 6.78 -18.58 -4.78
N ARG A 317 5.46 -18.48 -4.95
CA ARG A 317 4.82 -18.09 -6.21
C ARG A 317 4.15 -16.73 -6.01
N ILE A 318 4.69 -15.69 -6.62
CA ILE A 318 4.18 -14.33 -6.46
C ILE A 318 3.86 -13.76 -7.85
N PRO A 319 2.62 -13.33 -8.11
CA PRO A 319 2.26 -12.66 -9.35
C PRO A 319 2.86 -11.26 -9.36
N LEU A 320 3.93 -11.06 -10.13
CA LEU A 320 4.59 -9.76 -10.26
C LEU A 320 4.01 -8.91 -11.41
N GLN A 321 3.12 -9.47 -12.21
CA GLN A 321 2.46 -8.76 -13.30
C GLN A 321 0.95 -8.90 -13.18
N TRP A 322 0.25 -7.81 -13.46
CA TRP A 322 -1.19 -7.69 -13.25
C TRP A 322 -1.83 -6.92 -14.37
N VAL A 323 -3.04 -7.30 -14.73
CA VAL A 323 -3.92 -6.53 -15.61
C VAL A 323 -5.01 -5.90 -14.74
N ILE A 324 -5.11 -4.57 -14.80
CA ILE A 324 -6.04 -3.76 -14.01
C ILE A 324 -6.94 -2.98 -14.96
N ASN A 325 -8.25 -3.09 -14.80
CA ASN A 325 -9.23 -2.36 -15.58
C ASN A 325 -10.22 -1.62 -14.70
N VAL A 326 -10.48 -0.35 -15.04
CA VAL A 326 -11.60 0.46 -14.55
C VAL A 326 -12.28 1.09 -15.76
N ALA A 327 -13.18 0.32 -16.39
CA ALA A 327 -13.70 0.62 -17.72
C ALA A 327 -14.48 1.94 -17.79
N ASP A 328 -15.22 2.29 -16.74
CA ASP A 328 -16.00 3.52 -16.64
C ASP A 328 -15.14 4.80 -16.74
N TYR A 329 -13.82 4.66 -16.56
CA TYR A 329 -12.84 5.75 -16.59
C TYR A 329 -11.75 5.55 -17.65
N ASP A 330 -11.98 4.64 -18.62
CA ASP A 330 -11.04 4.34 -19.70
C ASP A 330 -9.63 3.88 -19.22
N ILE A 331 -9.57 3.27 -18.03
CA ILE A 331 -8.33 2.75 -17.46
C ILE A 331 -8.19 1.26 -17.76
N ASN A 332 -7.11 0.93 -18.47
CA ASN A 332 -6.59 -0.41 -18.73
C ASN A 332 -5.07 -0.38 -18.55
N LEU A 333 -4.56 -1.07 -17.53
CA LEU A 333 -3.15 -1.06 -17.14
C LEU A 333 -2.62 -2.49 -17.12
N THR A 334 -1.43 -2.69 -17.68
CA THR A 334 -0.61 -3.89 -17.44
C THR A 334 0.62 -3.49 -16.65
N THR A 335 0.80 -4.06 -15.46
CA THR A 335 1.89 -3.70 -14.55
C THR A 335 3.18 -4.46 -14.88
N GLN A 336 4.31 -3.79 -14.64
CA GLN A 336 5.64 -4.37 -14.72
C GLN A 336 6.47 -3.91 -13.52
N VAL A 337 7.17 -4.84 -12.87
CA VAL A 337 8.09 -4.52 -11.76
C VAL A 337 9.41 -4.00 -12.29
N LEU A 338 10.01 -3.02 -11.59
CA LEU A 338 11.36 -2.56 -11.92
C LEU A 338 12.43 -3.53 -11.40
N ASN A 339 12.15 -4.22 -10.30
CA ASN A 339 13.06 -5.16 -9.67
C ASN A 339 12.27 -6.36 -9.11
N GLU A 340 12.57 -7.56 -9.60
CA GLU A 340 11.89 -8.78 -9.14
C GLU A 340 12.31 -9.19 -7.71
N ASN A 341 13.51 -8.79 -7.28
CA ASN A 341 14.12 -9.16 -6.00
C ASN A 341 13.61 -8.32 -4.81
N MET A 342 12.37 -7.83 -4.88
CA MET A 342 11.72 -7.00 -3.86
C MET A 342 10.94 -7.82 -2.83
N TRP A 343 11.32 -9.08 -2.61
CA TRP A 343 10.82 -9.84 -1.46
C TRP A 343 11.46 -9.32 -0.17
N LEU A 344 10.64 -8.92 0.79
CA LEU A 344 11.04 -8.31 2.04
C LEU A 344 10.75 -9.29 3.19
N PRO A 345 11.76 -10.05 3.68
CA PRO A 345 11.60 -11.07 4.71
C PRO A 345 11.58 -10.46 6.12
N PHE A 346 10.80 -9.39 6.29
CA PHE A 346 10.60 -8.73 7.56
C PHE A 346 9.66 -9.53 8.47
N VAL A 347 9.45 -9.07 9.71
CA VAL A 347 8.50 -9.70 10.65
C VAL A 347 7.11 -9.88 10.03
N LEU A 348 6.68 -8.91 9.22
CA LEU A 348 5.54 -9.05 8.33
C LEU A 348 6.12 -9.15 6.92
N PRO A 349 6.13 -10.34 6.30
CA PRO A 349 6.72 -10.49 4.99
C PRO A 349 5.75 -10.14 3.87
N TYR A 350 6.27 -9.43 2.88
CA TYR A 350 5.55 -9.07 1.65
C TYR A 350 6.55 -8.86 0.52
N TRP A 351 6.02 -8.90 -0.71
CA TRP A 351 6.69 -8.31 -1.85
C TRP A 351 6.21 -6.86 -1.96
N GLU A 352 7.12 -5.90 -2.05
CA GLU A 352 6.74 -4.48 -2.16
C GLU A 352 7.75 -3.73 -2.99
N GLY A 353 7.31 -3.10 -4.08
CA GLY A 353 8.23 -2.50 -5.03
C GLY A 353 7.60 -1.49 -5.97
N PRO A 354 8.43 -0.63 -6.57
CA PRO A 354 7.99 0.26 -7.62
C PRO A 354 7.57 -0.56 -8.85
N ILE A 355 6.54 -0.08 -9.52
CA ILE A 355 6.03 -0.65 -10.76
C ILE A 355 5.86 0.44 -11.82
N THR A 356 5.92 0.05 -13.08
CA THR A 356 5.44 0.85 -14.21
C THR A 356 4.21 0.21 -14.83
N THR A 357 3.49 0.96 -15.65
CA THR A 357 2.34 0.45 -16.41
C THR A 357 2.50 0.69 -17.90
N THR A 358 1.76 -0.10 -18.67
CA THR A 358 1.49 0.10 -20.10
C THR A 358 -0.01 -0.08 -20.36
N GLY A 359 -0.48 0.35 -21.53
CA GLY A 359 -1.88 0.24 -21.93
C GLY A 359 -2.49 1.62 -22.17
N SER A 360 -3.54 1.94 -21.42
CA SER A 360 -4.20 3.25 -21.46
C SER A 360 -3.31 4.40 -20.93
N HIS A 361 -2.46 4.11 -19.93
CA HIS A 361 -1.57 5.09 -19.31
C HIS A 361 -0.17 4.46 -19.16
N GLU A 362 0.86 5.28 -19.34
CA GLU A 362 2.24 4.94 -19.01
C GLU A 362 2.60 5.61 -17.68
N SER A 363 2.28 4.94 -16.57
CA SER A 363 2.45 5.49 -15.22
C SER A 363 3.55 4.81 -14.43
N VAL A 364 4.00 5.51 -13.38
CA VAL A 364 4.80 4.94 -12.30
C VAL A 364 3.91 4.77 -11.07
N GLY A 365 4.19 3.76 -10.27
CA GLY A 365 3.41 3.42 -9.10
C GLY A 365 4.18 2.54 -8.13
N PHE A 366 3.45 1.95 -7.20
CA PHE A 366 3.97 0.88 -6.34
C PHE A 366 2.93 -0.23 -6.18
N MET A 367 3.44 -1.40 -5.83
CA MET A 367 2.65 -2.59 -5.57
C MET A 367 3.14 -3.25 -4.29
N GLN A 368 2.20 -3.63 -3.42
CA GLN A 368 2.44 -4.37 -2.19
C GLN A 368 1.59 -5.65 -2.19
N LEU A 369 2.23 -6.79 -2.00
CA LEU A 369 1.64 -8.13 -2.05
C LEU A 369 2.01 -8.89 -0.78
N ALA A 370 1.04 -9.08 0.12
CA ALA A 370 1.25 -9.78 1.38
C ALA A 370 0.51 -11.12 1.40
N GLY A 371 1.05 -12.13 2.08
CA GLY A 371 0.38 -13.42 2.27
C GLY A 371 0.43 -14.38 1.07
N TYR A 372 1.57 -14.40 0.36
CA TYR A 372 1.88 -15.29 -0.76
C TYR A 372 2.81 -16.46 -0.38
#